data_AF-A0A653JGM3-F1
#
_entry.id   AF-A0A653JGM3-F1
#
_cell.length_a   1.000
_cell.length_b   1.000
_cell.length_c   1.000
_cell.angle_alpha   90.00
_cell.angle_beta   90.00
_cell.angle_gamma   90.00
#
_symmetry.space_group_name_H-M   'P 1'
#
loop_
_entity.id
_entity.type
_entity.pdbx_description
1 polymer ?
#
loop_
_entity_poly.entity_id
_entity_poly.type
_entity_poly.pdbx_seq_one_letter_code
_entity_poly.pdbx_strand_id
1 'polypeptide(L)'
;MANPFGIEAGSTVPSGMATYHVILHSVPKPHPAFKTYSGIWKPEAGLVRILGQSETFTDDSYASNALRIYDQVKRQLSQIYGPPKVDEDVIDDTWSDPKDFCMALENGGRNHACRWMLGTHDLTDDVQHIMLMIATNDGYEMSHVMLDYEFSGCDDDNAGDAYGLDSL
;
A
#
# COMPACT_ATOMS: atom_id res chain seq x y z
N MET A 1 -28.96 27.31 -13.28
CA MET A 1 -27.63 27.41 -12.64
C MET A 1 -26.63 26.77 -13.58
N ALA A 2 -25.43 27.33 -13.72
CA ALA A 2 -24.38 26.71 -14.52
C ALA A 2 -23.68 25.66 -13.65
N ASN A 3 -23.80 24.38 -14.01
CA ASN A 3 -23.12 23.29 -13.34
C ASN A 3 -21.69 23.19 -13.91
N PRO A 4 -20.62 23.32 -13.10
CA PRO A 4 -19.25 23.16 -13.58
C PRO A 4 -19.08 21.79 -14.25
N PHE A 5 -18.70 21.78 -15.52
CA PHE A 5 -18.54 20.55 -16.33
C PHE A 5 -19.78 19.64 -16.34
N GLY A 6 -20.98 20.19 -16.15
CA GLY A 6 -22.22 19.41 -16.09
C GLY A 6 -22.48 18.68 -14.77
N ILE A 7 -21.61 18.85 -13.77
CA ILE A 7 -21.75 18.20 -12.45
C ILE A 7 -22.56 19.10 -11.52
N GLU A 8 -23.65 18.56 -11.00
CA GLU A 8 -24.49 19.25 -10.02
C GLU A 8 -23.86 19.22 -8.63
N ALA A 9 -23.83 20.37 -7.94
CA ALA A 9 -23.30 20.44 -6.59
C ALA A 9 -24.08 19.54 -5.63
N GLY A 10 -23.38 18.71 -4.85
CA GLY A 10 -23.98 17.76 -3.92
C GLY A 10 -24.45 16.44 -4.55
N SER A 11 -24.31 16.28 -5.88
CA SER A 11 -24.57 15.00 -6.52
C SER A 11 -23.43 14.01 -6.28
N THR A 12 -23.75 12.71 -6.32
CA THR A 12 -22.75 11.65 -6.49
C THR A 12 -22.45 11.52 -7.97
N VAL A 13 -21.17 11.50 -8.34
CA VAL A 13 -20.79 11.31 -9.74
C VAL A 13 -21.19 9.89 -10.16
N PRO A 14 -21.79 9.70 -11.35
CA PRO A 14 -22.22 8.38 -11.78
C PRO A 14 -21.09 7.34 -11.81
N SER A 15 -21.49 6.08 -11.70
CA SER A 15 -20.62 4.93 -11.91
C SER A 15 -19.83 5.02 -13.22
N GLY A 16 -18.57 4.60 -13.20
CA GLY A 16 -17.66 4.65 -14.36
C GLY A 16 -17.15 6.05 -14.72
N MET A 17 -17.51 7.09 -13.96
CA MET A 17 -17.02 8.46 -14.17
C MET A 17 -16.16 8.98 -13.02
N ALA A 18 -16.06 8.25 -11.90
CA ALA A 18 -15.25 8.64 -10.76
C ALA A 18 -14.71 7.45 -9.97
N THR A 19 -13.48 7.62 -9.52
CA THR A 19 -12.86 6.84 -8.44
C THR A 19 -12.59 7.80 -7.29
N TYR A 20 -12.92 7.39 -6.06
CA TYR A 20 -12.75 8.22 -4.88
C TYR A 20 -11.62 7.69 -4.01
N HIS A 21 -10.59 8.51 -3.81
CA HIS A 21 -9.61 8.27 -2.74
C HIS A 21 -10.22 8.73 -1.42
N VAL A 22 -10.32 7.82 -0.47
CA VAL A 22 -10.95 8.07 0.83
C VAL A 22 -9.92 7.95 1.94
N ILE A 23 -10.02 8.82 2.93
CA ILE A 23 -9.30 8.70 4.21
C ILE A 23 -10.30 8.15 5.23
N LEU A 24 -9.91 7.08 5.92
CA LEU A 24 -10.71 6.44 6.94
C LEU A 24 -10.29 6.98 8.31
N HIS A 25 -11.17 7.75 8.96
CA HIS A 25 -10.91 8.29 10.30
C HIS A 25 -10.79 7.20 11.37
N SER A 26 -11.42 6.05 11.15
CA SER A 26 -11.27 4.86 11.97
C SER A 26 -11.63 3.62 11.16
N VAL A 27 -11.10 2.47 11.60
CA VAL A 27 -11.49 1.15 11.11
C VAL A 27 -12.06 0.33 12.26
N PRO A 28 -13.01 -0.59 12.03
CA PRO A 28 -13.63 -1.36 13.11
C PRO A 28 -12.65 -2.21 13.93
N LYS A 29 -11.59 -2.70 13.29
CA LYS A 29 -10.56 -3.57 13.88
C LYS A 29 -9.17 -3.10 13.45
N PRO A 30 -8.61 -2.06 14.09
CA PRO A 30 -7.29 -1.54 13.72
C PRO A 30 -6.20 -2.53 14.12
N HIS A 31 -5.16 -2.64 13.31
CA HIS A 31 -3.94 -3.35 13.67
C HIS A 31 -2.96 -2.38 14.36
N PRO A 32 -2.32 -2.76 15.48
CA PRO A 32 -1.50 -1.83 16.29
C PRO A 32 -0.32 -1.19 15.55
N ALA A 33 0.15 -1.83 14.47
CA ALA A 33 1.24 -1.33 13.64
C ALA A 33 0.84 -0.15 12.72
N PHE A 34 -0.44 0.00 12.37
CA PHE A 34 -0.91 0.99 11.40
C PHE A 34 -1.67 2.13 12.09
N LYS A 35 -1.36 3.37 11.68
CA LYS A 35 -1.87 4.61 12.29
C LYS A 35 -2.88 5.31 11.39
N THR A 36 -2.65 5.27 10.09
CA THR A 36 -3.52 5.88 9.09
C THR A 36 -4.08 4.81 8.18
N TYR A 37 -5.30 5.07 7.72
CA TYR A 37 -6.02 4.18 6.82
C TYR A 37 -6.60 5.02 5.69
N SER A 38 -6.41 4.56 4.47
CA SER A 38 -6.98 5.14 3.26
C SER A 38 -7.50 4.02 2.36
N GLY A 39 -8.14 4.38 1.27
CA GLY A 39 -8.63 3.38 0.34
C GLY A 39 -9.16 3.98 -0.94
N ILE A 40 -9.65 3.08 -1.79
CA ILE A 40 -10.31 3.43 -3.04
C ILE A 40 -11.76 2.99 -2.94
N TRP A 41 -12.67 3.91 -3.18
CA TRP A 41 -14.11 3.67 -3.24
C TRP A 41 -14.64 3.97 -4.64
N LYS A 42 -15.45 3.06 -5.18
CA LYS A 42 -16.12 3.20 -6.48
C LYS A 42 -17.64 3.20 -6.27
N PRO A 43 -18.43 4.07 -6.94
CA PRO A 43 -19.88 4.12 -6.81
C PRO A 43 -20.61 2.78 -6.96
N GLU A 44 -20.16 1.95 -7.89
CA GLU A 44 -20.76 0.66 -8.23
C GLU A 44 -20.35 -0.50 -7.33
N ALA A 45 -19.16 -0.44 -6.73
CA ALA A 45 -18.53 -1.57 -6.04
C ALA A 45 -18.31 -1.34 -4.54
N GLY A 46 -18.43 -0.09 -4.08
CA GLY A 46 -18.08 0.28 -2.72
C GLY A 46 -16.57 0.40 -2.54
N LEU A 47 -16.06 0.03 -1.35
CA LEU A 47 -14.63 0.05 -1.05
C LEU A 47 -13.95 -1.13 -1.74
N VAL A 48 -13.04 -0.84 -2.67
CA VAL A 48 -12.33 -1.85 -3.47
C VAL A 48 -10.87 -2.00 -3.08
N ARG A 49 -10.32 -1.06 -2.31
CA ARG A 49 -8.96 -1.13 -1.76
C ARG A 49 -8.91 -0.51 -0.38
N ILE A 50 -8.14 -1.09 0.53
CA ILE A 50 -7.80 -0.49 1.81
C ILE A 50 -6.30 -0.57 2.04
N LEU A 51 -5.71 0.56 2.40
CA LEU A 51 -4.32 0.70 2.75
C LEU A 51 -4.20 1.08 4.23
N GLY A 52 -3.41 0.31 4.98
CA GLY A 52 -2.92 0.69 6.29
C GLY A 52 -1.47 1.15 6.20
N GLN A 53 -1.14 2.28 6.81
CA GLN A 53 0.22 2.82 6.86
C GLN A 53 0.67 2.99 8.31
N SER A 54 1.93 2.62 8.60
CA SER A 54 2.53 2.78 9.92
C SER A 54 2.79 4.27 10.22
N GLU A 55 3.36 4.56 11.39
CA GLU A 55 4.07 5.82 11.52
C GLU A 55 5.27 5.88 10.56
N THR A 56 5.69 7.09 10.21
CA THR A 56 6.95 7.32 9.51
C THR A 56 8.08 7.30 10.52
N PHE A 57 9.06 6.42 10.30
CA PHE A 57 10.30 6.37 11.08
C PHE A 57 11.30 7.34 10.46
N THR A 58 11.69 8.36 11.22
CA THR A 58 12.73 9.32 10.85
C THR A 58 14.08 8.88 11.39
N ASP A 59 15.16 9.33 10.77
CA ASP A 59 16.55 9.01 11.15
C ASP A 59 16.83 7.49 11.14
N ASP A 60 16.14 6.74 10.28
CA ASP A 60 16.21 5.27 10.18
C ASP A 60 16.77 4.85 8.82
N SER A 61 18.02 5.24 8.55
CA SER A 61 18.71 4.96 7.29
C SER A 61 18.83 3.46 6.96
N TYR A 62 18.94 2.62 8.00
CA TYR A 62 18.92 1.17 7.91
C TYR A 62 17.51 0.56 7.82
N ALA A 63 16.46 1.37 7.88
CA ALA A 63 15.05 0.96 7.97
C ALA A 63 14.79 -0.10 9.07
N SER A 64 15.54 -0.08 10.17
CA SER A 64 15.50 -1.11 11.20
C SER A 64 14.13 -1.22 11.87
N ASN A 65 13.44 -0.10 12.06
CA ASN A 65 12.10 -0.10 12.62
C ASN A 65 11.07 -0.62 11.62
N ALA A 66 11.17 -0.19 10.36
CA ALA A 66 10.29 -0.65 9.29
C ALA A 66 10.45 -2.15 9.05
N LEU A 67 11.68 -2.65 8.95
CA LEU A 67 12.01 -4.09 8.81
C LEU A 67 11.40 -4.91 9.94
N ARG A 68 11.54 -4.46 11.20
CA ARG A 68 10.96 -5.15 12.35
C ARG A 68 9.43 -5.25 12.26
N ILE A 69 8.76 -4.17 11.88
CA ILE A 69 7.30 -4.14 11.72
C ILE A 69 6.86 -5.00 10.53
N TYR A 70 7.55 -4.87 9.39
CA TYR A 70 7.33 -5.66 8.20
C TYR A 70 7.41 -7.16 8.51
N ASP A 71 8.49 -7.62 9.13
CA ASP A 71 8.69 -9.02 9.50
C ASP A 71 7.63 -9.53 10.47
N GLN A 72 7.21 -8.69 11.41
CA GLN A 72 6.15 -9.04 12.35
C GLN A 72 4.81 -9.24 11.64
N VAL A 73 4.41 -8.30 10.78
CA VAL A 73 3.15 -8.35 10.04
C VAL A 73 3.18 -9.49 9.01
N LYS A 74 4.30 -9.68 8.30
CA LYS A 74 4.51 -10.80 7.37
C LYS A 74 4.29 -12.14 8.06
N ARG A 75 4.87 -12.34 9.25
CA ARG A 75 4.65 -13.59 10.03
C ARG A 75 3.19 -13.78 10.43
N GLN A 76 2.51 -12.72 10.85
CA GLN A 76 1.09 -12.79 11.24
C GLN A 76 0.20 -13.13 10.06
N LEU A 77 0.39 -12.46 8.91
CA LEU A 77 -0.33 -12.77 7.68
C LEU A 77 -0.01 -14.17 7.17
N SER A 78 1.24 -14.62 7.31
CA SER A 78 1.63 -15.97 6.90
C SER A 78 0.93 -17.07 7.71
N GLN A 79 0.55 -16.80 8.96
CA GLN A 79 -0.23 -17.73 9.78
C GLN A 79 -1.69 -17.83 9.30
N ILE A 80 -2.20 -16.81 8.63
CA ILE A 80 -3.59 -16.73 8.16
C ILE A 80 -3.69 -17.24 6.71
N TYR A 81 -2.83 -16.74 5.82
CA TYR A 81 -2.92 -16.93 4.36
C TYR A 81 -1.82 -17.83 3.79
N GLY A 82 -0.97 -18.41 4.64
CA GLY A 82 0.19 -19.21 4.23
C GLY A 82 1.39 -18.34 3.80
N PRO A 83 2.52 -18.96 3.41
CA PRO A 83 3.73 -18.22 3.03
C PRO A 83 3.49 -17.32 1.81
N PRO A 84 3.96 -16.05 1.80
CA PRO A 84 3.77 -15.16 0.66
C PRO A 84 4.74 -15.48 -0.49
N LYS A 85 4.46 -14.88 -1.66
CA LYS A 85 5.49 -14.63 -2.67
C LYS A 85 6.33 -13.42 -2.23
N VAL A 86 7.64 -13.61 -2.10
CA VAL A 86 8.59 -12.58 -1.65
C VAL A 86 9.19 -11.84 -2.84
N ASP A 87 9.41 -10.53 -2.68
CA ASP A 87 10.02 -9.60 -3.62
C ASP A 87 10.94 -8.64 -2.83
N GLU A 88 12.07 -9.17 -2.37
CA GLU A 88 13.03 -8.52 -1.47
C GLU A 88 14.41 -8.46 -2.14
N ASP A 89 14.43 -8.02 -3.39
CA ASP A 89 15.63 -8.07 -4.25
C ASP A 89 16.41 -6.75 -4.25
N VAL A 90 17.74 -6.86 -4.34
CA VAL A 90 18.63 -5.75 -4.68
C VAL A 90 18.79 -5.73 -6.19
N ILE A 91 18.31 -4.66 -6.82
CA ILE A 91 18.27 -4.47 -8.27
C ILE A 91 19.54 -3.75 -8.74
N ASP A 92 20.02 -2.78 -7.95
CA ASP A 92 21.22 -2.00 -8.22
C ASP A 92 22.18 -2.07 -7.01
N ASP A 93 23.43 -2.43 -7.25
CA ASP A 93 24.47 -2.58 -6.23
C ASP A 93 25.19 -1.28 -5.88
N THR A 94 24.87 -0.17 -6.57
CA THR A 94 25.41 1.15 -6.28
C THR A 94 25.23 1.47 -4.79
N TRP A 95 24.08 1.09 -4.21
CA TRP A 95 23.66 1.44 -2.84
C TRP A 95 23.61 0.18 -1.97
N SER A 96 24.70 -0.60 -2.01
CA SER A 96 24.83 -1.90 -1.34
C SER A 96 25.20 -1.82 0.14
N ASP A 97 25.56 -0.64 0.67
CA ASP A 97 25.78 -0.46 2.11
C ASP A 97 24.42 -0.60 2.84
N PRO A 98 24.31 -1.40 3.91
CA PRO A 98 23.08 -1.53 4.69
C PRO A 98 22.48 -0.21 5.17
N LYS A 99 23.30 0.83 5.37
CA LYS A 99 22.82 2.17 5.76
C LYS A 99 22.11 2.91 4.62
N ASP A 100 22.31 2.48 3.38
CA ASP A 100 21.71 3.08 2.20
C ASP A 100 20.39 2.36 1.84
N PHE A 101 19.75 1.67 2.80
CA PHE A 101 18.52 0.91 2.54
C PHE A 101 17.38 1.80 2.05
N CYS A 102 17.06 2.86 2.78
CA CYS A 102 15.98 3.80 2.43
C CYS A 102 16.30 4.53 1.12
N MET A 103 17.57 4.90 0.96
CA MET A 103 18.16 5.38 -0.28
C MET A 103 17.77 4.39 -1.42
N ALA A 104 18.12 3.11 -1.27
CA ALA A 104 18.02 2.14 -2.36
C ALA A 104 16.56 1.87 -2.74
N LEU A 105 15.64 1.93 -1.78
CA LEU A 105 14.20 1.90 -2.04
C LEU A 105 13.74 3.12 -2.86
N GLU A 106 14.11 4.32 -2.43
CA GLU A 106 13.72 5.58 -3.08
C GLU A 106 14.17 5.64 -4.57
N ASN A 107 15.30 5.03 -4.90
CA ASN A 107 15.90 5.10 -6.23
C ASN A 107 15.68 3.83 -7.07
N GLY A 108 14.82 2.91 -6.62
CA GLY A 108 14.53 1.66 -7.34
C GLY A 108 15.70 0.67 -7.38
N GLY A 109 16.77 0.93 -6.62
CA GLY A 109 17.88 0.00 -6.45
C GLY A 109 17.54 -1.21 -5.58
N ARG A 110 16.39 -1.20 -4.91
CA ARG A 110 15.87 -2.29 -4.08
C ARG A 110 14.35 -2.29 -4.08
N ASN A 111 13.76 -3.49 -3.99
CA ASN A 111 12.39 -3.69 -3.54
C ASN A 111 12.38 -4.37 -2.16
N HIS A 112 11.37 -4.07 -1.34
CA HIS A 112 11.16 -4.78 -0.09
C HIS A 112 9.67 -4.99 0.16
N ALA A 113 9.12 -5.98 -0.56
CA ALA A 113 7.71 -6.30 -0.55
C ALA A 113 7.47 -7.81 -0.51
N CYS A 114 6.26 -8.18 -0.08
CA CYS A 114 5.75 -9.52 -0.29
C CYS A 114 4.25 -9.47 -0.56
N ARG A 115 3.73 -10.49 -1.22
CA ARG A 115 2.33 -10.53 -1.65
C ARG A 115 1.67 -11.89 -1.51
N TRP A 116 0.37 -11.84 -1.27
CA TRP A 116 -0.55 -12.95 -1.38
C TRP A 116 -1.55 -12.64 -2.50
N MET A 117 -1.84 -13.62 -3.34
CA MET A 117 -2.71 -13.46 -4.51
C MET A 117 -3.73 -14.60 -4.57
N LEU A 118 -4.97 -14.27 -4.91
CA LEU A 118 -6.01 -15.27 -5.15
C LEU A 118 -5.56 -16.25 -6.24
N GLY A 119 -5.92 -17.52 -6.09
CA GLY A 119 -5.53 -18.61 -6.99
C GLY A 119 -4.16 -19.22 -6.68
N THR A 120 -3.29 -18.51 -5.96
CA THR A 120 -2.03 -19.06 -5.42
C THR A 120 -2.08 -19.24 -3.90
N HIS A 121 -2.91 -18.45 -3.23
CA HIS A 121 -3.15 -18.49 -1.79
C HIS A 121 -4.64 -18.64 -1.51
N ASP A 122 -4.97 -19.15 -0.32
CA ASP A 122 -6.34 -19.28 0.17
C ASP A 122 -6.79 -17.95 0.80
N LEU A 123 -7.16 -16.99 -0.06
CA LEU A 123 -7.66 -15.69 0.36
C LEU A 123 -9.18 -15.76 0.58
N THR A 124 -9.64 -15.24 1.71
CA THR A 124 -11.05 -15.18 2.09
C THR A 124 -11.60 -13.76 1.96
N ASP A 125 -12.92 -13.60 2.17
CA ASP A 125 -13.57 -12.28 2.30
C ASP A 125 -13.39 -11.37 1.07
N ASP A 126 -13.48 -11.96 -0.13
CA ASP A 126 -13.37 -11.31 -1.44
C ASP A 126 -12.03 -10.60 -1.72
N VAL A 127 -11.02 -10.80 -0.86
CA VAL A 127 -9.66 -10.31 -1.05
C VAL A 127 -9.03 -11.00 -2.27
N GLN A 128 -8.57 -10.18 -3.23
CA GLN A 128 -7.89 -10.63 -4.44
C GLN A 128 -6.37 -10.60 -4.28
N HIS A 129 -5.88 -9.57 -3.60
CA HIS A 129 -4.46 -9.32 -3.45
C HIS A 129 -4.18 -8.65 -2.11
N ILE A 130 -3.07 -9.06 -1.49
CA ILE A 130 -2.52 -8.45 -0.29
C ILE A 130 -1.07 -8.12 -0.60
N MET A 131 -0.67 -6.86 -0.41
CA MET A 131 0.71 -6.43 -0.53
C MET A 131 1.20 -5.82 0.78
N LEU A 132 2.32 -6.31 1.28
CA LEU A 132 3.02 -5.71 2.40
C LEU A 132 4.36 -5.19 1.88
N MET A 133 4.68 -3.92 2.14
CA MET A 133 5.91 -3.30 1.64
C MET A 133 6.49 -2.29 2.62
N ILE A 134 7.79 -2.05 2.49
CA ILE A 134 8.45 -0.87 3.06
C ILE A 134 8.54 0.18 1.96
N ALA A 135 8.13 1.39 2.28
CA ALA A 135 8.18 2.54 1.39
C ALA A 135 8.86 3.73 2.07
N THR A 136 9.33 4.67 1.28
CA THR A 136 9.94 5.93 1.69
C THR A 136 9.02 7.10 1.30
N ASN A 137 9.14 8.23 1.99
CA ASN A 137 8.42 9.46 1.63
C ASN A 137 9.45 10.60 1.59
N ASP A 138 9.67 11.19 0.41
CA ASP A 138 10.41 12.44 0.20
C ASP A 138 11.66 12.60 1.09
N GLY A 139 12.54 11.60 1.11
CA GLY A 139 13.76 11.67 1.90
C GLY A 139 14.48 10.35 2.12
N TYR A 140 15.81 10.43 2.15
CA TYR A 140 16.72 9.28 2.15
C TYR A 140 16.85 8.55 3.51
N GLU A 141 16.17 9.02 4.56
CA GLU A 141 16.22 8.46 5.92
C GLU A 141 14.83 8.29 6.55
N MET A 142 13.77 8.33 5.73
CA MET A 142 12.40 8.16 6.17
C MET A 142 11.80 6.90 5.59
N SER A 143 11.33 6.00 6.44
CA SER A 143 10.65 4.77 6.00
C SER A 143 9.34 4.56 6.74
N HIS A 144 8.45 3.80 6.11
CA HIS A 144 7.20 3.37 6.71
C HIS A 144 6.77 2.03 6.10
N VAL A 145 5.88 1.32 6.80
CA VAL A 145 5.33 0.05 6.35
C VAL A 145 3.90 0.28 5.86
N MET A 146 3.62 -0.25 4.67
CA MET A 146 2.32 -0.22 4.02
C MET A 146 1.77 -1.63 3.92
N LEU A 147 0.50 -1.80 4.30
CA LEU A 147 -0.26 -3.02 4.09
C LEU A 147 -1.50 -2.70 3.27
N ASP A 148 -1.52 -3.24 2.07
CA ASP A 148 -2.54 -3.03 1.08
C ASP A 148 -3.39 -4.29 0.91
N TYR A 149 -4.71 -4.12 0.88
CA TYR A 149 -5.65 -5.14 0.49
C TYR A 149 -6.48 -4.63 -0.67
N GLU A 150 -6.55 -5.42 -1.74
CA GLU A 150 -7.39 -5.20 -2.89
C GLU A 150 -8.50 -6.24 -2.92
N PHE A 151 -9.72 -5.77 -3.13
CA PHE A 151 -10.93 -6.57 -3.26
C PHE A 151 -11.35 -6.64 -4.74
N SER A 152 -12.35 -7.47 -5.02
CA SER A 152 -12.94 -7.54 -6.37
C SER A 152 -13.41 -6.16 -6.85
N GLY A 153 -13.11 -5.83 -8.11
CA GLY A 153 -13.45 -4.52 -8.70
C GLY A 153 -12.40 -3.43 -8.48
N CYS A 154 -11.28 -3.74 -7.84
CA CYS A 154 -10.08 -2.90 -7.81
C CYS A 154 -9.31 -2.97 -9.14
N ASP A 155 -10.00 -2.83 -10.27
CA ASP A 155 -9.38 -2.70 -11.60
C ASP A 155 -8.85 -1.25 -11.76
N ASP A 156 -8.03 -0.80 -10.83
CA ASP A 156 -7.34 0.48 -10.92
C ASP A 156 -5.89 0.21 -11.33
N ASP A 157 -5.63 0.26 -12.64
CA ASP A 157 -4.29 0.15 -13.22
C ASP A 157 -3.33 1.25 -12.70
N ASN A 158 -3.86 2.28 -12.00
CA ASN A 158 -3.12 3.40 -11.44
C ASN A 158 -2.87 3.26 -9.92
N ALA A 159 -2.96 2.05 -9.35
CA ALA A 159 -2.65 1.81 -7.94
C ALA A 159 -1.24 2.28 -7.54
N GLY A 160 -0.32 2.38 -8.51
CA GLY A 160 1.01 2.96 -8.38
C GLY A 160 1.06 4.49 -8.45
N ASP A 161 0.20 5.16 -9.23
CA ASP A 161 0.23 6.61 -9.42
C ASP A 161 -0.14 7.40 -8.15
N ALA A 162 -1.04 6.87 -7.32
CA ALA A 162 -1.50 7.57 -6.12
C ALA A 162 -0.44 7.63 -4.99
N TYR A 163 0.60 6.79 -5.08
CA TYR A 163 1.72 6.72 -4.12
C TYR A 163 3.10 6.83 -4.80
N GLY A 164 3.16 7.21 -6.08
CA GLY A 164 4.44 7.40 -6.80
C GLY A 164 5.21 6.12 -7.14
N LEU A 165 4.56 4.96 -7.18
CA LEU A 165 5.22 3.67 -7.42
C LEU A 165 5.57 3.38 -8.90
N ASP A 166 5.03 4.16 -9.84
CA ASP A 166 5.35 4.05 -11.28
C ASP A 166 6.55 4.94 -11.70
N SER A 167 7.19 5.60 -10.73
CA SER A 167 8.42 6.39 -10.95
C SER A 167 9.71 5.62 -10.65
N LEU A 168 9.61 4.29 -10.44
CA LEU A 168 10.75 3.37 -10.27
C LEU A 168 11.15 2.76 -11.62
#